data_AF-A0A2U9IND8-F1
#
_entry.id   AF-A0A2U9IND8-F1
#
_cell.length_a   1.000
_cell.length_b   1.000
_cell.length_c   1.000
_cell.angle_alpha   90.00
_cell.angle_beta   90.00
_cell.angle_gamma   90.00
#
_symmetry.space_group_name_H-M   'P 1'
#
loop_
_entity.id
_entity.type
_entity.pdbx_description
1 polymer ?
#
loop_
_entity_poly.entity_id
_entity_poly.type
_entity_poly.pdbx_seq_one_letter_code
_entity_poly.pdbx_strand_id
1 'polypeptide(L)'
;MLLSEISLIGAIFAGITIVLGGIVEGYGYGLSLGTNWPYTRDILQTAMKKDPEAIHRISATIVGLISLSFLILKFSIITLIGFLGVIATALLGMATLYVLAGKLPSFFQGLHDIAAYSVFAVYLVIFLKGFSFNIIGFFLYAVLPPHFLYFVIFMGGVVTGLRKMKFQIGDVTRPKNKIQYAWLIHGALAAIFIIALAIERLYLALGLTIVEAIVGLWIFDSSNRNPTRPGISVGLHQLFSLLIVTSLIIASV
;
A
#
# COMPACT_ATOMS: atom_id res chain seq x y z
N MET A 1 -16.18 -17.10 15.93
CA MET A 1 -15.35 -17.94 15.05
C MET A 1 -15.51 -17.49 13.60
N LEU A 2 -16.68 -17.68 12.98
CA LEU A 2 -16.95 -17.31 11.57
C LEU A 2 -16.58 -15.86 11.19
N LEU A 3 -16.99 -14.85 11.96
CA LEU A 3 -16.66 -13.45 11.67
C LEU A 3 -15.15 -13.13 11.79
N SER A 4 -14.41 -13.88 12.61
CA SER A 4 -12.95 -13.71 12.71
C SER A 4 -12.26 -14.27 11.46
N GLU A 5 -12.68 -15.45 11.01
CA GLU A 5 -12.17 -16.08 9.78
C GLU A 5 -12.46 -15.23 8.54
N ILE A 6 -13.66 -14.65 8.43
CA ILE A 6 -14.00 -13.69 7.36
C ILE A 6 -13.08 -12.47 7.44
N SER A 7 -12.66 -12.06 8.64
CA SER A 7 -11.78 -10.91 8.80
C SER A 7 -10.36 -11.23 8.36
N LEU A 8 -9.88 -12.45 8.64
CA LEU A 8 -8.62 -12.93 8.10
C LEU A 8 -8.67 -12.96 6.56
N ILE A 9 -9.76 -13.46 5.98
CA ILE A 9 -9.98 -13.44 4.53
C ILE A 9 -9.95 -12.00 4.00
N GLY A 10 -10.62 -11.07 4.68
CA GLY A 10 -10.58 -9.64 4.35
C GLY A 10 -9.17 -9.06 4.38
N ALA A 11 -8.37 -9.37 5.41
CA ALA A 11 -6.98 -8.96 5.52
C ALA A 11 -6.12 -9.57 4.39
N ILE A 12 -6.30 -10.85 4.08
CA ILE A 12 -5.59 -11.52 2.99
C ILE A 12 -5.92 -10.87 1.65
N PHE A 13 -7.18 -10.62 1.34
CA PHE A 13 -7.57 -9.94 0.10
C PHE A 13 -7.08 -8.50 0.05
N ALA A 14 -7.10 -7.76 1.16
CA ALA A 14 -6.53 -6.42 1.23
C ALA A 14 -5.01 -6.44 0.95
N GLY A 15 -4.27 -7.37 1.57
CA GLY A 15 -2.85 -7.57 1.34
C GLY A 15 -2.54 -7.97 -0.12
N ILE A 16 -3.29 -8.93 -0.67
CA ILE A 16 -3.17 -9.31 -2.10
C ILE A 16 -3.43 -8.11 -3.01
N THR A 17 -4.45 -7.30 -2.71
CA THR A 17 -4.78 -6.11 -3.50
C THR A 17 -3.62 -5.11 -3.51
N ILE A 18 -2.97 -4.88 -2.37
CA ILE A 18 -1.79 -4.00 -2.25
C ILE A 18 -0.61 -4.53 -3.08
N VAL A 19 -0.28 -5.82 -2.96
CA VAL A 19 0.80 -6.44 -3.74
C VAL A 19 0.49 -6.41 -5.25
N LEU A 20 -0.76 -6.70 -5.63
CA LEU A 20 -1.22 -6.59 -7.02
C LEU A 20 -1.10 -5.16 -7.53
N GLY A 21 -1.37 -4.14 -6.70
CA GLY A 21 -1.13 -2.74 -7.07
C GLY A 21 0.34 -2.50 -7.44
N GLY A 22 1.27 -3.02 -6.62
CA GLY A 22 2.70 -2.98 -6.94
C GLY A 22 3.08 -3.77 -8.21
N ILE A 23 2.41 -4.88 -8.51
CA ILE A 23 2.60 -5.65 -9.75
C ILE A 23 2.06 -4.85 -10.96
N VAL A 24 0.89 -4.26 -10.84
CA VAL A 24 0.29 -3.39 -11.87
C VAL A 24 1.25 -2.26 -12.24
N GLU A 25 1.80 -1.59 -11.24
CA GLU A 25 2.81 -0.55 -11.43
C GLU A 25 4.12 -1.10 -11.99
N GLY A 26 4.62 -2.19 -11.41
CA GLY A 26 5.88 -2.84 -11.78
C GLY A 26 5.94 -3.26 -13.24
N TYR A 27 4.83 -3.74 -13.79
CA TYR A 27 4.76 -4.24 -15.17
C TYR A 27 4.20 -3.24 -16.18
N GLY A 28 3.89 -2.00 -15.78
CA GLY A 28 3.42 -0.98 -16.72
C GLY A 28 1.92 -1.01 -17.00
N TYR A 29 1.11 -1.63 -16.14
CA TYR A 29 -0.33 -1.82 -16.32
C TYR A 29 -1.20 -0.78 -15.60
N GLY A 30 -0.63 0.21 -14.90
CA GLY A 30 -1.41 1.21 -14.13
C GLY A 30 -2.39 2.08 -14.92
N LEU A 31 -2.45 1.92 -16.25
CA LEU A 31 -3.41 2.55 -17.15
C LEU A 31 -3.86 1.58 -18.27
N SER A 32 -3.75 0.26 -18.11
CA SER A 32 -4.14 -0.70 -19.16
C SER A 32 -5.65 -0.65 -19.46
N LEU A 33 -6.46 -0.32 -18.45
CA LEU A 33 -7.91 -0.09 -18.56
C LEU A 33 -8.27 1.41 -18.60
N GLY A 34 -7.25 2.27 -18.66
CA GLY A 34 -7.38 3.72 -18.62
C GLY A 34 -7.92 4.26 -17.29
N THR A 35 -8.32 5.53 -17.29
CA THR A 35 -8.90 6.19 -16.10
C THR A 35 -10.40 5.92 -15.94
N ASN A 36 -10.96 4.94 -16.67
CA ASN A 36 -12.38 4.61 -16.59
C ASN A 36 -12.65 3.90 -15.26
N TRP A 37 -13.43 4.53 -14.39
CA TRP A 37 -13.82 3.99 -13.09
C TRP A 37 -15.33 4.20 -12.84
N PRO A 38 -16.11 3.13 -12.59
CA PRO A 38 -15.71 1.72 -12.65
C PRO A 38 -15.54 1.24 -14.10
N TYR A 39 -14.52 0.41 -14.36
CA TYR A 39 -14.42 -0.34 -15.61
C TYR A 39 -15.18 -1.66 -15.44
N THR A 40 -16.32 -1.81 -16.10
CA THR A 40 -17.19 -2.99 -15.94
C THR A 40 -17.27 -3.86 -17.18
N ARG A 41 -16.84 -3.36 -18.34
CA ARG A 41 -16.91 -4.07 -19.61
C ARG A 41 -15.89 -5.21 -19.64
N ASP A 42 -16.36 -6.44 -19.80
CA ASP A 42 -15.53 -7.63 -20.00
C ASP A 42 -14.41 -7.84 -18.94
N ILE A 43 -14.58 -7.34 -17.71
CA ILE A 43 -13.52 -7.35 -16.68
C ILE A 43 -13.09 -8.78 -16.32
N LEU A 44 -14.04 -9.73 -16.32
CA LEU A 44 -13.77 -11.14 -16.05
C LEU A 44 -12.93 -11.76 -17.17
N GLN A 45 -13.30 -11.52 -18.43
CA GLN A 45 -12.54 -11.99 -19.60
C GLN A 45 -11.13 -11.38 -19.62
N THR A 46 -11.00 -10.12 -19.20
CA THR A 46 -9.72 -9.41 -19.12
C THR A 46 -8.84 -9.98 -18.02
N ALA A 47 -9.40 -10.26 -16.84
CA ALA A 47 -8.71 -10.95 -15.76
C ALA A 47 -8.29 -12.39 -16.15
N MET A 48 -9.13 -13.12 -16.90
CA MET A 48 -8.78 -14.45 -17.43
C MET A 48 -7.57 -14.42 -18.38
N LYS A 49 -7.34 -13.28 -19.06
CA LYS A 49 -6.14 -13.03 -19.86
C LYS A 49 -4.91 -12.63 -19.03
N LYS A 50 -5.01 -12.73 -17.70
CA LYS A 50 -3.97 -12.40 -16.72
C LYS A 50 -3.58 -10.92 -16.70
N ASP A 51 -4.50 -10.03 -17.05
CA ASP A 51 -4.28 -8.59 -16.86
C ASP A 51 -4.27 -8.28 -15.34
N PRO A 52 -3.14 -7.81 -14.78
CA PRO A 52 -3.01 -7.58 -13.35
C PRO A 52 -3.88 -6.42 -12.87
N GLU A 53 -4.21 -5.45 -13.72
CA GLU A 53 -5.07 -4.32 -13.35
C GLU A 53 -6.51 -4.81 -13.16
N ALA A 54 -7.02 -5.64 -14.07
CA ALA A 54 -8.33 -6.26 -13.93
C ALA A 54 -8.43 -7.13 -12.66
N ILE A 55 -7.40 -7.96 -12.39
CA ILE A 55 -7.35 -8.81 -11.18
C ILE A 55 -7.30 -7.93 -9.91
N HIS A 56 -6.51 -6.86 -9.91
CA HIS A 56 -6.44 -5.91 -8.80
C HIS A 56 -7.81 -5.27 -8.51
N ARG A 57 -8.53 -4.79 -9.54
CA ARG A 57 -9.85 -4.17 -9.40
C ARG A 57 -10.91 -5.15 -8.88
N ILE A 58 -10.89 -6.41 -9.34
CA ILE A 58 -11.76 -7.48 -8.83
C ILE A 58 -11.45 -7.76 -7.35
N SER A 59 -10.17 -7.90 -7.00
CA SER A 59 -9.74 -8.13 -5.61
C SER A 59 -10.17 -6.99 -4.69
N ALA A 60 -10.01 -5.73 -5.10
CA ALA A 60 -10.48 -4.56 -4.35
C ALA A 60 -12.01 -4.56 -4.16
N THR A 61 -12.76 -5.01 -5.17
CA THR A 61 -14.22 -5.15 -5.07
C THR A 61 -14.62 -6.20 -4.03
N ILE A 62 -13.91 -7.33 -3.97
CA ILE A 62 -14.13 -8.37 -2.96
C ILE A 62 -13.89 -7.81 -1.54
N VAL A 63 -12.81 -7.04 -1.34
CA VAL A 63 -12.56 -6.36 -0.06
C VAL A 63 -13.74 -5.44 0.31
N GLY A 64 -14.31 -4.71 -0.66
CA GLY A 64 -15.49 -3.87 -0.43
C GLY A 64 -16.73 -4.64 -0.03
N LEU A 65 -16.99 -5.80 -0.64
CA LEU A 65 -18.12 -6.67 -0.26
C LEU A 65 -17.94 -7.26 1.14
N ILE A 66 -16.71 -7.68 1.49
CA ILE A 66 -16.38 -8.16 2.85
C ILE A 66 -16.60 -7.02 3.85
N SER A 67 -16.13 -5.81 3.53
CA SER A 67 -16.29 -4.64 4.39
C SER A 67 -17.74 -4.29 4.65
N LEU A 68 -18.58 -4.26 3.60
CA LEU A 68 -19.99 -3.97 3.73
C LEU A 68 -20.70 -5.05 4.56
N SER A 69 -20.33 -6.32 4.35
CA SER A 69 -20.84 -7.44 5.15
C SER A 69 -20.52 -7.27 6.63
N PHE A 70 -19.30 -6.84 6.99
CA PHE A 70 -18.96 -6.55 8.38
C PHE A 70 -19.78 -5.43 8.99
N LEU A 71 -19.99 -4.34 8.25
CA LEU A 71 -20.77 -3.20 8.72
C LEU A 71 -22.22 -3.61 9.03
N ILE A 72 -22.81 -4.49 8.22
CA ILE A 72 -24.18 -4.99 8.39
C ILE A 72 -24.25 -6.04 9.51
N LEU A 73 -23.36 -7.03 9.50
CA LEU A 73 -23.44 -8.18 10.42
C LEU A 73 -22.99 -7.82 11.85
N LYS A 74 -22.06 -6.88 11.99
CA LYS A 74 -21.52 -6.48 13.30
C LYS A 74 -21.05 -5.03 13.28
N PHE A 75 -22.02 -4.13 13.37
CA PHE A 75 -21.73 -2.70 13.48
C PHE A 75 -20.89 -2.39 14.73
N SER A 76 -19.78 -1.67 14.54
CA SER A 76 -18.86 -1.23 15.56
C SER A 76 -17.98 -0.11 15.00
N ILE A 77 -17.26 0.61 15.86
CA ILE A 77 -16.34 1.66 15.41
C ILE A 77 -15.25 1.09 14.47
N ILE A 78 -14.70 -0.08 14.77
CA ILE A 78 -13.65 -0.67 13.91
C ILE A 78 -14.20 -1.11 12.54
N THR A 79 -15.44 -1.63 12.47
CA THR A 79 -16.06 -1.99 11.18
C THR A 79 -16.49 -0.78 10.36
N LEU A 80 -16.93 0.31 11.03
CA LEU A 80 -17.17 1.60 10.39
C LEU A 80 -15.87 2.20 9.82
N ILE A 81 -14.79 2.22 10.61
CA ILE A 81 -13.47 2.69 10.16
C ILE A 81 -12.97 1.86 8.98
N GLY A 82 -13.12 0.53 9.03
CA GLY A 82 -12.78 -0.35 7.90
C GLY A 82 -13.53 0.01 6.62
N PHE A 83 -14.85 0.21 6.71
CA PHE A 83 -15.68 0.57 5.57
C PHE A 83 -15.38 1.96 5.00
N LEU A 84 -15.22 2.96 5.85
CA LEU A 84 -14.79 4.29 5.42
C LEU A 84 -13.38 4.24 4.79
N GLY A 85 -12.49 3.43 5.34
CA GLY A 85 -11.18 3.16 4.78
C GLY A 85 -11.25 2.57 3.37
N VAL A 86 -12.13 1.60 3.12
CA VAL A 86 -12.33 1.04 1.76
C VAL A 86 -12.85 2.10 0.79
N ILE A 87 -13.82 2.92 1.21
CA ILE A 87 -14.32 4.02 0.37
C ILE A 87 -13.18 4.99 0.03
N ALA A 88 -12.40 5.39 1.04
CA ALA A 88 -11.25 6.27 0.84
C ALA A 88 -10.23 5.66 -0.13
N THR A 89 -9.86 4.38 0.06
CA THR A 89 -8.96 3.66 -0.83
C THR A 89 -9.49 3.59 -2.26
N ALA A 90 -10.79 3.34 -2.47
CA ALA A 90 -11.36 3.29 -3.83
C ALA A 90 -11.33 4.66 -4.53
N LEU A 91 -11.70 5.74 -3.82
CA LEU A 91 -11.66 7.10 -4.36
C LEU A 91 -10.23 7.56 -4.64
N LEU A 92 -9.31 7.26 -3.75
CA LEU A 92 -7.89 7.58 -3.91
C LEU A 92 -7.24 6.69 -4.99
N GLY A 93 -7.70 5.46 -5.19
CA GLY A 93 -7.26 4.58 -6.28
C GLY A 93 -7.65 5.15 -7.64
N MET A 94 -8.86 5.72 -7.76
CA MET A 94 -9.22 6.51 -8.93
C MET A 94 -8.31 7.75 -9.07
N ALA A 95 -8.06 8.50 -7.99
CA ALA A 95 -7.15 9.65 -8.03
C ALA A 95 -5.72 9.25 -8.49
N THR A 96 -5.21 8.10 -8.03
CA THR A 96 -3.96 7.49 -8.47
C THR A 96 -3.90 7.31 -9.98
N LEU A 97 -4.96 6.80 -10.63
CA LEU A 97 -4.99 6.72 -12.10
C LEU A 97 -4.80 8.09 -12.76
N TYR A 98 -5.38 9.15 -12.18
CA TYR A 98 -5.19 10.52 -12.66
C TYR A 98 -3.79 11.05 -12.36
N VAL A 99 -3.16 10.67 -11.25
CA VAL A 99 -1.75 10.98 -10.96
C VAL A 99 -0.84 10.38 -12.03
N LEU A 100 -1.03 9.08 -12.32
CA LEU A 100 -0.27 8.35 -13.33
C LEU A 100 -0.49 8.93 -14.73
N ALA A 101 -1.72 9.35 -15.05
CA ALA A 101 -2.02 10.08 -16.29
C ALA A 101 -1.49 11.54 -16.30
N GLY A 102 -0.90 12.00 -15.20
CA GLY A 102 -0.32 13.32 -15.06
C GLY A 102 -1.31 14.46 -14.82
N LYS A 103 -2.55 14.13 -14.45
CA LYS A 103 -3.67 15.04 -14.22
C LYS A 103 -3.84 15.45 -12.74
N LEU A 104 -3.28 14.69 -11.79
CA LEU A 104 -3.30 15.01 -10.36
C LEU A 104 -1.89 15.00 -9.72
N PRO A 105 -1.71 15.70 -8.58
CA PRO A 105 -0.46 15.69 -7.81
C PRO A 105 -0.11 14.32 -7.21
N SER A 106 1.19 14.05 -7.07
CA SER A 106 1.71 12.76 -6.59
C SER A 106 1.32 12.39 -5.15
N PHE A 107 0.99 13.36 -4.30
CA PHE A 107 0.58 13.04 -2.92
C PHE A 107 -0.71 12.23 -2.83
N PHE A 108 -1.56 12.24 -3.86
CA PHE A 108 -2.75 11.37 -3.89
C PHE A 108 -2.38 9.88 -3.96
N GLN A 109 -1.27 9.53 -4.61
CA GLN A 109 -0.73 8.16 -4.57
C GLN A 109 -0.31 7.79 -3.14
N GLY A 110 0.42 8.67 -2.45
CA GLY A 110 0.81 8.42 -1.06
C GLY A 110 -0.39 8.28 -0.11
N LEU A 111 -1.43 9.08 -0.31
CA LEU A 111 -2.67 8.96 0.47
C LEU A 111 -3.41 7.65 0.18
N HIS A 112 -3.44 7.23 -1.09
CA HIS A 112 -3.99 5.93 -1.48
C HIS A 112 -3.29 4.80 -0.74
N ASP A 113 -1.95 4.83 -0.69
CA ASP A 113 -1.17 3.81 0.00
C ASP A 113 -1.48 3.79 1.51
N ILE A 114 -1.50 4.95 2.19
CA ILE A 114 -1.92 5.01 3.61
C ILE A 114 -3.30 4.36 3.81
N ALA A 115 -4.28 4.70 2.96
CA ALA A 115 -5.64 4.18 3.08
C ALA A 115 -5.68 2.67 2.89
N ALA A 116 -4.99 2.14 1.88
CA ALA A 116 -4.94 0.71 1.60
C ALA A 116 -4.32 -0.08 2.76
N TYR A 117 -3.18 0.37 3.29
CA TYR A 117 -2.51 -0.27 4.43
C TYR A 117 -3.32 -0.16 5.72
N SER A 118 -4.10 0.91 5.90
CA SER A 118 -5.03 1.05 7.03
C SER A 118 -6.19 0.07 6.95
N VAL A 119 -6.75 -0.17 5.75
CA VAL A 119 -7.79 -1.19 5.54
C VAL A 119 -7.26 -2.59 5.87
N PHE A 120 -6.05 -2.92 5.39
CA PHE A 120 -5.38 -4.17 5.75
C PHE A 120 -5.24 -4.32 7.28
N ALA A 121 -4.73 -3.28 7.95
CA ALA A 121 -4.53 -3.27 9.39
C ALA A 121 -5.84 -3.48 10.17
N VAL A 122 -6.93 -2.81 9.77
CA VAL A 122 -8.26 -2.98 10.40
C VAL A 122 -8.69 -4.45 10.42
N TYR A 123 -8.67 -5.12 9.27
CA TYR A 123 -9.14 -6.51 9.20
C TYR A 123 -8.21 -7.50 9.87
N LEU A 124 -6.90 -7.26 9.82
CA LEU A 124 -5.95 -8.11 10.54
C LEU A 124 -6.14 -7.97 12.06
N VAL A 125 -6.35 -6.76 12.55
CA VAL A 125 -6.62 -6.49 13.97
C VAL A 125 -7.93 -7.10 14.44
N ILE A 126 -9.02 -6.98 13.65
CA ILE A 126 -10.29 -7.64 13.97
C ILE A 126 -10.10 -9.16 14.09
N PHE A 127 -9.28 -9.77 13.23
CA PHE A 127 -8.97 -11.20 13.32
C PHE A 127 -8.20 -11.53 14.61
N LEU A 128 -7.15 -10.78 14.92
CA LEU A 128 -6.24 -11.07 16.04
C LEU A 128 -6.83 -10.74 17.42
N LYS A 129 -7.60 -9.66 17.54
CA LYS A 129 -8.09 -9.13 18.83
C LYS A 129 -9.60 -8.91 18.90
N GLY A 130 -10.31 -9.15 17.81
CA GLY A 130 -11.76 -8.94 17.76
C GLY A 130 -12.17 -7.49 17.58
N PHE A 131 -13.46 -7.24 17.78
CA PHE A 131 -14.13 -6.01 17.37
C PHE A 131 -14.01 -4.85 18.37
N SER A 132 -13.49 -5.11 19.56
CA SER A 132 -13.35 -4.13 20.65
C SER A 132 -11.96 -3.51 20.73
N PHE A 133 -11.04 -3.88 19.84
CA PHE A 133 -9.68 -3.35 19.86
C PHE A 133 -9.67 -1.85 19.52
N ASN A 134 -8.84 -1.09 20.22
CA ASN A 134 -8.65 0.34 19.98
C ASN A 134 -7.78 0.58 18.74
N ILE A 135 -8.39 0.48 17.56
CA ILE A 135 -7.71 0.70 16.28
C ILE A 135 -7.11 2.11 16.14
N ILE A 136 -7.74 3.11 16.77
CA ILE A 136 -7.23 4.49 16.78
C ILE A 136 -5.89 4.55 17.52
N GLY A 137 -5.77 3.82 18.64
CA GLY A 137 -4.52 3.69 19.38
C GLY A 137 -3.40 3.11 18.52
N PHE A 138 -3.68 2.08 17.71
CA PHE A 138 -2.70 1.54 16.76
C PHE A 138 -2.29 2.54 15.69
N PHE A 139 -3.24 3.27 15.09
CA PHE A 139 -2.91 4.28 14.08
C PHE A 139 -2.09 5.44 14.65
N LEU A 140 -2.39 5.88 15.88
CA LEU A 140 -1.56 6.87 16.57
C LEU A 140 -0.15 6.32 16.81
N TYR A 141 -0.04 5.08 17.30
CA TYR A 141 1.25 4.41 17.49
C TYR A 141 2.05 4.33 16.19
N ALA A 142 1.41 4.08 15.03
CA ALA A 142 2.08 3.94 13.74
C ALA A 142 2.51 5.26 13.07
N VAL A 143 2.10 6.41 13.61
CA VAL A 143 2.40 7.75 13.06
C VAL A 143 3.25 8.59 14.02
N LEU A 144 3.12 8.38 15.33
CA LEU A 144 3.82 9.17 16.33
C LEU A 144 5.30 8.77 16.45
N PRO A 145 6.22 9.73 16.62
CA PRO A 145 7.63 9.44 16.87
C PRO A 145 7.80 8.46 18.04
N PRO A 146 8.66 7.44 17.91
CA PRO A 146 9.64 7.26 16.83
C PRO A 146 9.11 6.52 15.58
N HIS A 147 7.84 6.11 15.55
CA HIS A 147 7.25 5.29 14.49
C HIS A 147 6.68 6.16 13.35
N PHE A 148 7.43 6.31 12.27
CA PHE A 148 7.04 7.07 11.08
C PHE A 148 6.50 6.19 9.93
N LEU A 149 5.97 4.99 10.24
CA LEU A 149 5.63 3.97 9.25
C LEU A 149 4.73 4.52 8.13
N TYR A 150 3.60 5.14 8.48
CA TYR A 150 2.67 5.67 7.49
C TYR A 150 3.26 6.82 6.69
N PHE A 151 4.22 7.56 7.25
CA PHE A 151 4.91 8.63 6.53
C PHE A 151 5.95 8.08 5.55
N VAL A 152 6.63 6.98 5.90
CA VAL A 152 7.48 6.22 4.98
C VAL A 152 6.66 5.69 3.80
N ILE A 153 5.52 5.04 4.08
CA ILE A 153 4.58 4.53 3.06
C ILE A 153 4.10 5.65 2.14
N PHE A 154 3.62 6.76 2.72
CA PHE A 154 3.19 7.94 1.98
C PHE A 154 4.26 8.46 1.01
N MET A 155 5.49 8.62 1.49
CA MET A 155 6.57 9.12 0.67
C MET A 155 6.98 8.14 -0.44
N GLY A 156 6.85 6.82 -0.22
CA GLY A 156 7.00 5.81 -1.27
C GLY A 156 6.00 6.04 -2.41
N GLY A 157 4.72 6.22 -2.06
CA GLY A 157 3.69 6.59 -3.03
C GLY A 157 3.96 7.92 -3.74
N VAL A 158 4.46 8.94 -3.03
CA VAL A 158 4.85 10.22 -3.66
C VAL A 158 5.95 10.02 -4.71
N VAL A 159 6.95 9.17 -4.44
CA VAL A 159 8.01 8.84 -5.41
C VAL A 159 7.41 8.18 -6.65
N THR A 160 6.57 7.16 -6.48
CA THR A 160 5.86 6.50 -7.58
C THR A 160 5.01 7.48 -8.39
N GLY A 161 4.22 8.31 -7.72
CA GLY A 161 3.34 9.29 -8.36
C GLY A 161 4.11 10.35 -9.16
N LEU A 162 5.27 10.82 -8.65
CA LEU A 162 6.12 11.75 -9.41
C LEU A 162 6.75 11.11 -10.64
N ARG A 163 7.03 9.81 -10.59
CA ARG A 163 7.55 9.06 -11.75
C ARG A 163 6.51 8.84 -12.83
N LYS A 164 5.21 8.81 -12.49
CA LYS A 164 4.10 8.56 -13.44
C LYS A 164 4.33 7.31 -14.30
N MET A 165 5.02 6.31 -13.76
CA MET A 165 5.46 5.09 -14.47
C MET A 165 6.16 5.37 -15.82
N LYS A 166 6.84 6.51 -15.94
CA LYS A 166 7.47 6.95 -17.19
C LYS A 166 8.86 7.50 -16.97
N PHE A 167 9.06 8.20 -15.85
CA PHE A 167 10.30 8.87 -15.54
C PHE A 167 11.20 8.00 -14.66
N GLN A 168 12.50 8.09 -14.94
CA GLN A 168 13.55 7.55 -14.10
C GLN A 168 13.64 8.37 -12.80
N ILE A 169 14.24 7.79 -11.77
CA ILE A 169 14.62 8.53 -10.57
C ILE A 169 15.88 9.35 -10.86
N GLY A 170 16.83 8.77 -11.59
CA GLY A 170 18.10 9.38 -11.97
C GLY A 170 19.11 9.42 -10.83
N ASP A 171 20.14 10.25 -10.99
CA ASP A 171 21.23 10.38 -10.02
C ASP A 171 20.79 11.19 -8.77
N VAL A 172 20.77 10.51 -7.63
CA VAL A 172 20.36 11.07 -6.33
C VAL A 172 21.52 11.68 -5.54
N THR A 173 22.77 11.50 -5.98
CA THR A 173 23.94 12.12 -5.33
C THR A 173 24.00 13.63 -5.55
N ARG A 174 23.37 14.11 -6.64
CA ARG A 174 23.24 15.52 -7.01
C ARG A 174 21.80 15.83 -7.42
N PRO A 175 20.86 15.96 -6.48
CA PRO A 175 19.44 16.10 -6.79
C PRO A 175 19.14 17.41 -7.52
N LYS A 176 18.51 17.29 -8.70
CA LYS A 176 18.13 18.39 -9.60
C LYS A 176 16.62 18.52 -9.78
N ASN A 177 15.85 17.49 -9.45
CA ASN A 177 14.42 17.47 -9.69
C ASN A 177 13.63 16.88 -8.52
N LYS A 178 12.30 17.08 -8.56
CA LYS A 178 11.38 16.67 -7.50
C LYS A 178 11.40 15.16 -7.21
N ILE A 179 11.60 14.31 -8.21
CA ILE A 179 11.65 12.84 -8.03
C ILE A 179 12.86 12.47 -7.16
N GLN A 180 14.03 13.05 -7.46
CA GLN A 180 15.26 12.80 -6.72
C GLN A 180 15.16 13.28 -5.27
N TYR A 181 14.62 14.48 -5.05
CA TYR A 181 14.36 14.97 -3.69
C TYR A 181 13.36 14.09 -2.95
N ALA A 182 12.26 13.68 -3.58
CA ALA A 182 11.28 12.80 -2.95
C ALA A 182 11.89 11.43 -2.58
N TRP A 183 12.74 10.86 -3.44
CA TRP A 183 13.43 9.62 -3.16
C TRP A 183 14.41 9.74 -1.99
N LEU A 184 15.18 10.84 -1.93
CA LEU A 184 16.08 11.11 -0.81
C LEU A 184 15.31 11.28 0.51
N ILE A 185 14.20 12.01 0.49
CA ILE A 185 13.33 12.18 1.67
C ILE A 185 12.78 10.81 2.11
N HIS A 186 12.26 10.01 1.17
CA HIS A 186 11.75 8.67 1.47
C HIS A 186 12.85 7.78 2.09
N GLY A 187 14.05 7.76 1.52
CA GLY A 187 15.19 7.02 2.05
C GLY A 187 15.62 7.49 3.45
N ALA A 188 15.63 8.80 3.70
CA ALA A 188 15.93 9.36 5.01
C ALA A 188 14.87 8.94 6.06
N LEU A 189 13.59 8.95 5.69
CA LEU A 189 12.51 8.47 6.56
C LEU A 189 12.63 6.97 6.84
N ALA A 190 13.00 6.16 5.84
CA ALA A 190 13.23 4.74 6.02
C ALA A 190 14.40 4.49 7.00
N ALA A 191 15.47 5.27 6.91
CA ALA A 191 16.60 5.19 7.84
C ALA A 191 16.20 5.58 9.27
N ILE A 192 15.42 6.66 9.45
CA ILE A 192 14.85 7.05 10.75
C ILE A 192 14.00 5.91 11.31
N PHE A 193 13.16 5.29 10.47
CA PHE A 193 12.32 4.18 10.87
C PHE A 193 13.12 2.93 11.27
N ILE A 194 14.21 2.60 10.57
CA ILE A 194 15.15 1.53 10.97
C ILE A 194 15.73 1.81 12.37
N ILE A 195 16.17 3.05 12.62
CA ILE A 195 16.71 3.45 13.93
C ILE A 195 15.64 3.31 15.02
N ALA A 196 14.41 3.75 14.74
CA ALA A 196 13.27 3.61 15.65
C ALA A 196 13.02 2.14 16.03
N LEU A 197 12.94 1.25 15.05
CA LEU A 197 12.74 -0.19 15.29
C LEU A 197 13.87 -0.82 16.12
N ALA A 198 15.11 -0.35 15.94
CA ALA A 198 16.25 -0.81 16.72
C ALA A 198 16.17 -0.34 18.18
N ILE A 199 15.80 0.93 18.43
CA ILE A 199 15.61 1.49 19.77
C ILE A 199 14.51 0.73 20.52
N GLU A 200 13.39 0.47 19.84
CA GLU A 200 12.22 -0.25 20.38
C GLU A 200 12.42 -1.78 20.44
N ARG A 201 13.59 -2.29 20.01
CA ARG A 201 13.94 -3.72 19.99
C ARG A 201 12.95 -4.59 19.21
N LEU A 202 12.31 -4.03 18.19
CA LEU A 202 11.37 -4.72 17.31
C LEU A 202 12.13 -5.51 16.23
N TYR A 203 12.89 -6.54 16.64
CA TYR A 203 13.87 -7.21 15.78
C TYR A 203 13.29 -7.87 14.52
N LEU A 204 12.06 -8.41 14.59
CA LEU A 204 11.41 -8.98 13.40
C LEU A 204 11.09 -7.88 12.37
N ALA A 205 10.46 -6.78 12.82
CA ALA A 205 10.18 -5.64 11.98
C ALA A 205 11.47 -5.01 11.43
N LEU A 206 12.52 -4.92 12.26
CA LEU A 206 13.83 -4.42 11.86
C LEU A 206 14.44 -5.27 10.74
N GLY A 207 14.46 -6.59 10.91
CA GLY A 207 14.97 -7.51 9.89
C GLY A 207 14.22 -7.38 8.56
N LEU A 208 12.88 -7.34 8.62
CA LEU A 208 12.04 -7.12 7.44
C LEU A 208 12.29 -5.75 6.80
N THR A 209 12.51 -4.70 7.58
CA THR A 209 12.81 -3.34 7.09
C THR A 209 14.18 -3.26 6.42
N ILE A 210 15.16 -4.03 6.86
CA ILE A 210 16.46 -4.13 6.18
C ILE A 210 16.28 -4.79 4.80
N VAL A 211 15.51 -5.88 4.71
CA VAL A 211 15.20 -6.53 3.44
C VAL A 211 14.43 -5.59 2.51
N GLU A 212 13.43 -4.89 3.05
CA GLU A 212 12.65 -3.87 2.37
C GLU A 212 13.54 -2.75 1.79
N ALA A 213 14.51 -2.26 2.55
CA ALA A 213 15.45 -1.26 2.07
C ALA A 213 16.32 -1.78 0.91
N ILE A 214 16.74 -3.05 0.96
CA ILE A 214 17.47 -3.69 -0.15
C ILE A 214 16.58 -3.77 -1.41
N VAL A 215 15.31 -4.16 -1.24
CA VAL A 215 14.34 -4.20 -2.35
C VAL A 215 14.06 -2.78 -2.88
N GLY A 216 14.00 -1.77 -2.03
CA GLY A 216 13.88 -0.37 -2.42
C GLY A 216 15.07 0.13 -3.26
N LEU A 217 16.30 -0.27 -2.90
CA LEU A 217 17.49 -0.01 -3.71
C LEU A 217 17.46 -0.77 -5.05
N TRP A 218 16.91 -1.99 -5.06
CA TRP A 218 16.69 -2.72 -6.31
C TRP A 218 15.64 -2.04 -7.20
N ILE A 219 14.56 -1.48 -6.64
CA ILE A 219 13.60 -0.65 -7.39
C ILE A 219 14.27 0.59 -7.94
N PHE A 220 15.13 1.25 -7.16
CA PHE A 220 15.86 2.42 -7.63
C PHE A 220 16.65 2.11 -8.92
N ASP A 221 17.40 1.01 -8.88
CA ASP A 221 18.13 0.51 -10.05
C ASP A 221 17.19 0.11 -11.20
N SER A 222 16.17 -0.72 -10.95
CA SER A 222 15.28 -1.22 -12.01
C SER A 222 14.45 -0.11 -12.66
N SER A 223 14.05 0.89 -11.87
CA SER A 223 13.34 2.10 -12.32
C SER A 223 14.20 3.03 -13.16
N ASN A 224 15.52 2.99 -12.97
CA ASN A 224 16.46 3.74 -13.81
C ASN A 224 16.76 2.99 -15.11
N ARG A 225 16.86 1.65 -15.07
CA ARG A 225 17.06 0.83 -16.29
C ARG A 225 15.83 0.81 -17.19
N ASN A 226 14.64 0.59 -16.62
CA ASN A 226 13.38 0.53 -17.35
C ASN A 226 12.28 1.28 -16.59
N PRO A 227 12.13 2.60 -16.80
CA PRO A 227 11.23 3.41 -16.00
C PRO A 227 9.74 3.09 -16.22
N THR A 228 9.37 2.48 -17.34
CA THR A 228 7.99 2.10 -17.64
C THR A 228 7.61 0.73 -17.11
N ARG A 229 8.60 -0.14 -16.88
CA ARG A 229 8.42 -1.52 -16.39
C ARG A 229 9.56 -1.91 -15.44
N PRO A 230 9.60 -1.37 -14.21
CA PRO A 230 10.64 -1.70 -13.23
C PRO A 230 10.58 -3.15 -12.74
N GLY A 231 9.51 -3.90 -13.05
CA GLY A 231 9.37 -5.33 -12.83
C GLY A 231 8.84 -5.70 -11.45
N ILE A 232 9.08 -6.96 -11.08
CA ILE A 232 8.54 -7.58 -9.85
C ILE A 232 9.05 -6.93 -8.55
N SER A 233 10.15 -6.19 -8.61
CA SER A 233 10.73 -5.51 -7.45
C SER A 233 9.71 -4.60 -6.76
N VAL A 234 8.84 -3.92 -7.52
CA VAL A 234 7.75 -3.09 -6.98
C VAL A 234 6.73 -3.92 -6.18
N GLY A 235 6.30 -5.07 -6.70
CA GLY A 235 5.41 -5.96 -5.97
C GLY A 235 6.05 -6.56 -4.71
N LEU A 236 7.34 -6.87 -4.76
CA LEU A 236 8.10 -7.36 -3.61
C LEU A 236 8.25 -6.30 -2.53
N HIS A 237 8.44 -5.04 -2.91
CA HIS A 237 8.50 -3.92 -1.97
C HIS A 237 7.17 -3.76 -1.22
N GLN A 238 6.04 -3.85 -1.94
CA GLN A 238 4.72 -3.86 -1.30
C GLN A 238 4.52 -5.08 -0.37
N LEU A 239 5.04 -6.25 -0.75
CA LEU A 239 4.98 -7.45 0.09
C LEU A 239 5.77 -7.29 1.40
N PHE A 240 7.01 -6.84 1.34
CA PHE A 240 7.84 -6.69 2.54
C PHE A 240 7.33 -5.55 3.43
N SER A 241 6.86 -4.44 2.86
CA SER A 241 6.10 -3.42 3.61
C SER A 241 4.91 -4.01 4.36
N LEU A 242 4.09 -4.87 3.72
CA LEU A 242 2.97 -5.55 4.40
C LEU A 242 3.44 -6.47 5.54
N LEU A 243 4.55 -7.18 5.36
CA LEU A 243 5.13 -8.02 6.41
C LEU A 243 5.60 -7.17 7.60
N ILE A 244 6.17 -5.98 7.34
CA ILE A 244 6.53 -5.02 8.40
C ILE A 244 5.28 -4.59 9.16
N VAL A 245 4.23 -4.14 8.46
CA VAL A 245 2.96 -3.74 9.10
C VAL A 245 2.36 -4.89 9.91
N THR A 246 2.37 -6.10 9.36
CA THR A 246 1.90 -7.32 10.04
C THR A 246 2.70 -7.57 11.32
N SER A 247 4.03 -7.50 11.25
CA SER A 247 4.90 -7.73 12.41
C SER A 247 4.69 -6.68 13.51
N LEU A 248 4.45 -5.42 13.13
CA LEU A 248 4.15 -4.34 14.08
C LEU A 248 2.79 -4.51 14.73
N ILE A 249 1.77 -4.92 13.96
CA ILE A 249 0.46 -5.26 14.51
C ILE A 249 0.64 -6.38 15.54
N ILE A 250 1.29 -7.49 15.18
CA ILE A 250 1.52 -8.62 16.09
C ILE A 250 2.27 -8.19 17.35
N ALA A 251 3.25 -7.29 17.25
CA ALA A 251 3.98 -6.78 18.41
C ALA A 251 3.13 -5.83 19.28
N SER A 252 2.19 -5.10 18.69
CA SER A 252 1.33 -4.11 19.38
C SER A 252 0.08 -4.71 20.02
N VAL A 253 -0.24 -5.98 19.72
CA VAL A 253 -1.51 -6.62 20.07
C VAL A 253 -1.36 -7.65 21.18
#